data_AF-A0A846SXN0-F1
#
_entry.id   AF-A0A846SXN0-F1
#
_cell.length_a   1.000
_cell.length_b   1.000
_cell.length_c   1.000
_cell.angle_alpha   90.00
_cell.angle_beta   90.00
_cell.angle_gamma   90.00
#
_symmetry.space_group_name_H-M   'P 1'
#
loop_
_entity.id
_entity.type
_entity.pdbx_description
1 polymer ?
#
loop_
_entity_poly.entity_id
_entity_poly.type
_entity_poly.pdbx_seq_one_letter_code
_entity_poly.pdbx_strand_id
1 'polypeptide(L)'
;MSDYIVKNVPYIPQKTYETCWLAAYKMMLAWKNKSQDMAERLPNHEIMRRDGILDSQFLTCRSALGLISSVYTGFKDADAIEGKLQSYGPIWVSGTYAKGHKHIVVLYGVRGSGNSAEVLIHDPATGMSISNPKPDWWPIGWFANRLNPVSYSCQHWFD
;
A
#
# COMPACT_ATOMS: atom_id res chain seq x y z
N MET A 1 -11.34 -17.36 11.56
CA MET A 1 -10.62 -16.11 11.27
C MET A 1 -11.12 -15.05 12.21
N SER A 2 -10.21 -14.43 12.95
CA SER A 2 -10.46 -13.20 13.71
C SER A 2 -10.08 -12.02 12.84
N ASP A 3 -10.79 -10.91 12.98
CA ASP A 3 -10.40 -9.65 12.34
C ASP A 3 -8.97 -9.28 12.75
N TYR A 4 -8.08 -9.12 11.77
CA TYR A 4 -6.71 -8.70 12.02
C TYR A 4 -6.48 -7.31 11.46
N ILE A 5 -5.99 -6.40 12.31
CA ILE A 5 -5.63 -5.04 11.92
C ILE A 5 -4.26 -4.73 12.52
N VAL A 6 -3.34 -4.31 11.66
CA VAL A 6 -2.03 -3.82 12.09
C VAL A 6 -2.23 -2.50 12.83
N LYS A 7 -1.77 -2.46 14.08
CA LYS A 7 -1.95 -1.28 14.94
C LYS A 7 -1.03 -0.14 14.51
N ASN A 8 -1.46 1.09 14.81
CA ASN A 8 -0.68 2.32 14.70
C ASN A 8 -0.16 2.61 13.28
N VAL A 9 -0.86 2.16 12.23
CA VAL A 9 -0.53 2.54 10.84
C VAL A 9 -1.10 3.94 10.58
N PRO A 10 -0.26 4.98 10.50
CA PRO A 10 -0.75 6.35 10.38
C PRO A 10 -1.31 6.59 8.98
N TYR A 11 -2.33 7.43 8.89
CA TYR A 11 -2.83 7.93 7.62
C TYR A 11 -2.08 9.20 7.20
N ILE A 12 -1.60 9.24 5.96
CA ILE A 12 -0.98 10.43 5.36
C ILE A 12 -1.60 10.62 3.96
N PRO A 13 -2.28 11.75 3.69
CA PRO A 13 -2.87 12.00 2.38
C PRO A 13 -1.81 12.31 1.32
N GLN A 14 -2.11 12.00 0.06
CA GLN A 14 -1.33 12.51 -1.07
C GLN A 14 -1.60 14.01 -1.29
N LYS A 15 -0.61 14.72 -1.84
CA LYS A 15 -0.71 16.17 -2.08
C LYS A 15 -1.15 16.52 -3.50
N THR A 16 -0.94 15.63 -4.45
CA THR A 16 -1.29 15.74 -5.87
C THR A 16 -1.78 14.38 -6.37
N TYR A 17 -2.40 14.31 -7.55
CA TYR A 17 -2.89 13.05 -8.12
C TYR A 17 -1.78 12.01 -8.36
N GLU A 18 -0.55 12.46 -8.56
CA GLU A 18 0.62 11.65 -8.92
C GLU A 18 1.44 11.20 -7.71
N THR A 19 1.11 11.66 -6.49
CA THR A 19 1.92 11.42 -5.28
C THR A 19 1.35 10.37 -4.32
N CYS A 20 0.45 9.50 -4.80
CA CYS A 20 -0.07 8.36 -4.01
C CYS A 20 1.05 7.45 -3.50
N TRP A 21 2.06 7.19 -4.33
CA TRP A 21 3.22 6.38 -3.99
C TRP A 21 4.04 6.96 -2.83
N LEU A 22 4.22 8.29 -2.82
CA LEU A 22 5.00 9.00 -1.83
C LEU A 22 4.29 8.98 -0.48
N ALA A 23 2.99 9.29 -0.49
CA ALA A 23 2.16 9.22 0.71
C ALA A 23 2.15 7.80 1.30
N ALA A 24 1.99 6.77 0.46
CA ALA A 24 2.04 5.37 0.90
C ALA A 24 3.40 4.98 1.50
N TYR A 25 4.53 5.35 0.88
CA TYR A 25 5.84 5.10 1.50
C TYR A 25 6.02 5.84 2.83
N LYS A 26 5.52 7.07 2.95
CA LYS A 26 5.57 7.81 4.22
C LYS A 26 4.75 7.14 5.31
N MET A 27 3.58 6.59 4.99
CA MET A 27 2.77 5.81 5.94
C MET A 27 3.54 4.58 6.44
N MET A 28 4.16 3.85 5.52
CA MET A 28 5.01 2.69 5.84
C MET A 28 6.19 3.10 6.74
N LEU A 29 6.93 4.16 6.38
CA LEU A 29 8.07 4.66 7.15
C LEU A 29 7.67 5.13 8.54
N ALA A 30 6.58 5.88 8.66
CA ALA A 30 6.07 6.37 9.92
C ALA A 30 5.62 5.23 10.85
N TRP A 31 4.94 4.21 10.32
CA TRP A 31 4.62 3.00 11.08
C TRP A 31 5.88 2.30 11.61
N LYS A 32 6.95 2.24 10.81
CA LYS A 32 8.24 1.64 11.21
C LYS A 32 9.10 2.55 12.08
N ASN A 33 8.57 3.70 12.51
CA ASN A 33 9.29 4.74 13.26
C ASN A 33 10.60 5.18 12.56
N LYS A 34 10.58 5.24 11.22
CA LYS A 34 11.67 5.73 10.38
C LYS A 34 11.37 7.14 9.87
N SER A 35 12.41 7.88 9.49
CA SER A 35 12.23 9.22 8.92
C SER A 35 11.48 9.15 7.59
N GLN A 36 10.40 9.93 7.48
CA GLN A 36 9.62 10.07 6.25
C GLN A 36 10.43 10.74 5.12
N ASP A 37 11.50 11.46 5.45
CA ASP A 37 12.41 12.09 4.47
C ASP A 37 13.14 11.06 3.61
N MET A 38 13.20 9.79 4.05
CA MET A 38 13.75 8.71 3.21
C MET A 38 12.99 8.59 1.88
N ALA A 39 11.66 8.74 1.89
CA ALA A 39 10.86 8.70 0.67
C ALA A 39 11.06 9.96 -0.20
N GLU A 40 11.47 11.08 0.40
CA GLU A 40 11.81 12.33 -0.30
C GLU A 40 13.18 12.27 -0.99
N ARG A 41 14.01 11.28 -0.65
CA ARG A 41 15.37 11.10 -1.22
C ARG A 41 15.45 9.94 -2.20
N LEU A 42 14.31 9.42 -2.64
CA LEU A 42 14.26 8.32 -3.60
C LEU A 42 14.85 8.74 -4.96
N PRO A 43 15.51 7.82 -5.70
CA PRO A 43 15.98 8.12 -7.06
C PRO A 43 14.82 8.55 -7.97
N ASN A 44 15.07 9.55 -8.84
CA ASN A 44 14.05 10.15 -9.73
C ASN A 44 12.86 10.79 -9.01
N HIS A 45 13.03 11.19 -7.74
CA HIS A 45 11.99 11.79 -6.91
C HIS A 45 11.17 12.89 -7.61
N GLU A 46 11.84 13.89 -8.19
CA GLU A 46 11.19 15.02 -8.86
C GLU A 46 10.37 14.58 -10.08
N ILE A 47 10.87 13.61 -10.85
CA ILE A 47 10.15 13.05 -12.00
C ILE A 47 8.93 12.28 -11.52
N MET A 48 9.06 11.43 -10.50
CA MET A 48 7.94 10.65 -9.95
C MET A 48 6.87 11.53 -9.29
N ARG A 49 7.25 12.69 -8.75
CA ARG A 49 6.28 13.67 -8.22
C ARG A 49 5.44 14.32 -9.31
N ARG A 50 6.01 14.51 -10.49
CA ARG A 50 5.33 15.12 -11.65
C ARG A 50 4.51 14.10 -12.44
N ASP A 51 5.05 12.90 -12.64
CA ASP A 51 4.53 11.94 -13.61
C ASP A 51 3.90 10.69 -12.95
N GLY A 52 4.09 10.53 -11.64
CA GLY A 52 3.76 9.31 -10.90
C GLY A 52 4.88 8.28 -10.94
N ILE A 53 4.73 7.23 -10.14
CA ILE A 53 5.70 6.13 -10.10
C ILE A 53 5.39 5.11 -11.22
N LEU A 54 6.44 4.68 -11.93
CA LEU A 54 6.39 3.62 -12.94
C LEU A 54 6.75 2.26 -12.32
N ASP A 55 6.26 1.17 -12.91
CA ASP A 55 6.56 -0.19 -12.40
C ASP A 55 8.08 -0.47 -12.39
N SER A 56 8.79 0.04 -13.40
CA SER A 56 10.25 -0.08 -13.52
C SER A 56 11.00 0.59 -12.36
N GLN A 57 10.36 1.50 -11.62
CA GLN A 57 10.95 2.20 -10.49
C GLN A 57 10.70 1.49 -9.15
N PHE A 58 9.80 0.50 -9.08
CA PHE A 58 9.45 -0.17 -7.83
C PHE A 58 10.65 -0.86 -7.18
N LEU A 59 11.48 -1.56 -7.98
CA LEU A 59 12.69 -2.24 -7.49
C LEU A 59 13.68 -1.24 -6.86
N THR A 60 13.93 -0.12 -7.54
CA THR A 60 14.86 0.90 -7.08
C THR A 60 14.35 1.55 -5.80
N CYS A 61 13.06 1.91 -5.75
CA CYS A 61 12.46 2.55 -4.59
C CYS A 61 12.45 1.63 -3.36
N ARG A 62 11.98 0.39 -3.53
CA ARG A 62 11.94 -0.57 -2.41
C ARG A 62 13.34 -0.82 -1.86
N SER A 63 14.34 -0.97 -2.72
CA SER A 63 15.73 -1.24 -2.32
C SER A 63 16.30 -0.06 -1.52
N ALA A 64 16.04 1.16 -1.97
CA ALA A 64 16.47 2.38 -1.27
C ALA A 64 15.84 2.55 0.12
N LEU A 65 14.65 1.99 0.35
CA LEU A 65 13.95 2.02 1.65
C LEU A 65 14.19 0.76 2.50
N GLY A 66 14.97 -0.21 2.01
CA GLY A 66 15.19 -1.49 2.68
C GLY A 66 13.96 -2.40 2.71
N LEU A 67 13.03 -2.22 1.76
CA LEU A 67 11.83 -3.04 1.61
C LEU A 67 12.11 -4.27 0.72
N ILE A 68 11.40 -5.35 1.03
CA ILE A 68 11.28 -6.53 0.18
C ILE A 68 9.92 -6.57 -0.50
N SER A 69 9.61 -7.64 -1.22
CA SER A 69 8.30 -7.80 -1.86
C SER A 69 7.78 -9.22 -1.78
N SER A 70 6.47 -9.33 -1.63
CA SER A 70 5.74 -10.58 -1.81
C SER A 70 5.17 -10.64 -3.24
N VAL A 71 5.00 -11.85 -3.77
CA VAL A 71 4.31 -12.06 -5.05
C VAL A 71 2.84 -11.67 -4.89
N TYR A 72 2.31 -10.88 -5.85
CA TYR A 72 0.96 -10.32 -5.78
C TYR A 72 -0.15 -11.38 -5.71
N THR A 73 0.08 -12.58 -6.27
CA THR A 73 -0.88 -13.70 -6.20
C THR A 73 -1.14 -14.17 -4.78
N GLY A 74 -0.24 -13.91 -3.84
CA GLY A 74 -0.41 -14.19 -2.41
C GLY A 74 -1.34 -13.24 -1.67
N PHE A 75 -2.03 -12.32 -2.36
CA PHE A 75 -2.96 -11.33 -1.80
C PHE A 75 -4.40 -11.53 -2.33
N LYS A 76 -4.75 -12.77 -2.66
CA LYS A 76 -6.10 -13.15 -3.14
C LYS A 76 -6.94 -13.89 -2.10
N ASP A 77 -6.32 -14.24 -0.98
CA ASP A 77 -6.89 -15.09 0.05
C ASP A 77 -6.75 -14.42 1.42
N ALA A 78 -7.80 -14.52 2.25
CA ALA A 78 -7.87 -13.80 3.50
C ALA A 78 -6.86 -14.33 4.53
N ASP A 79 -6.71 -15.65 4.64
CA ASP A 79 -5.74 -16.28 5.55
C ASP A 79 -4.30 -15.93 5.15
N ALA A 80 -4.02 -15.95 3.85
CA ALA A 80 -2.71 -15.55 3.32
C ALA A 80 -2.39 -14.08 3.59
N ILE A 81 -3.37 -13.19 3.48
CA ILE A 81 -3.22 -11.77 3.83
C ILE A 81 -3.02 -11.62 5.34
N GLU A 82 -3.82 -12.29 6.18
CA GLU A 82 -3.69 -12.24 7.64
C GLU A 82 -2.28 -12.63 8.07
N GLY A 83 -1.77 -13.78 7.60
CA GLY A 83 -0.43 -14.25 7.93
C GLY A 83 0.68 -13.28 7.50
N LYS A 84 0.53 -12.61 6.35
CA LYS A 84 1.47 -11.55 5.91
C LYS A 84 1.40 -10.32 6.80
N LEU A 85 0.21 -9.86 7.15
CA LEU A 85 0.02 -8.69 8.01
C LEU A 85 0.53 -8.95 9.44
N GLN A 86 0.40 -10.19 9.94
CA GLN A 86 0.98 -10.63 11.20
C GLN A 86 2.51 -10.67 11.15
N SER A 87 3.08 -11.15 10.04
CA SER A 87 4.53 -11.33 9.90
C SER A 87 5.27 -10.03 9.58
N TYR A 88 4.66 -9.14 8.79
CA TYR A 88 5.36 -8.02 8.15
C TYR A 88 4.79 -6.65 8.48
N GLY A 89 3.60 -6.58 9.08
CA GLY A 89 2.86 -5.33 9.27
C GLY A 89 2.18 -4.84 7.99
N PRO A 90 2.01 -3.52 7.80
CA PRO A 90 1.31 -2.98 6.65
C PRO A 90 2.07 -3.26 5.35
N ILE A 91 1.33 -3.32 4.25
CA ILE A 91 1.85 -3.66 2.93
C ILE A 91 1.57 -2.47 2.00
N TRP A 92 2.60 -1.98 1.33
CA TRP A 92 2.47 -1.04 0.23
C TRP A 92 1.99 -1.82 -1.00
N VAL A 93 0.87 -1.42 -1.59
CA VAL A 93 0.23 -2.18 -2.68
C VAL A 93 -0.05 -1.29 -3.88
N SER A 94 0.42 -1.74 -5.05
CA SER A 94 0.09 -1.16 -6.35
C SER A 94 -1.06 -1.92 -7.02
N GLY A 95 -2.01 -1.18 -7.56
CA GLY A 95 -3.11 -1.72 -8.35
C GLY A 95 -3.80 -0.67 -9.22
N THR A 96 -4.85 -1.06 -9.92
CA THR A 96 -5.71 -0.18 -10.74
C THR A 96 -6.93 0.29 -9.96
N TYR A 97 -6.69 0.94 -8.82
CA TYR A 97 -7.74 1.36 -7.88
C TYR A 97 -8.38 2.71 -8.25
N ALA A 98 -7.72 3.56 -9.04
CA ALA A 98 -8.21 4.89 -9.39
C ALA A 98 -8.86 4.92 -10.79
N LYS A 99 -10.12 4.48 -10.90
CA LYS A 99 -10.90 4.46 -12.17
C LYS A 99 -10.15 3.81 -13.36
N GLY A 100 -9.36 2.76 -13.09
CA GLY A 100 -8.56 2.07 -14.11
C GLY A 100 -7.12 2.58 -14.25
N HIS A 101 -6.76 3.67 -13.57
CA HIS A 101 -5.37 4.14 -13.47
C HIS A 101 -4.65 3.48 -12.30
N LYS A 102 -3.32 3.41 -12.42
CA LYS A 102 -2.46 2.93 -11.35
C LYS A 102 -2.59 3.82 -10.12
N HIS A 103 -2.69 3.17 -8.98
CA HIS A 103 -2.83 3.80 -7.69
C HIS A 103 -2.14 2.95 -6.64
N ILE A 104 -1.59 3.62 -5.63
CA ILE A 104 -0.89 2.98 -4.54
C ILE A 104 -1.67 3.20 -3.26
N VAL A 105 -1.88 2.11 -2.52
CA VAL A 105 -2.54 2.12 -1.22
C VAL A 105 -1.73 1.36 -0.18
N VAL A 106 -2.09 1.51 1.08
CA VAL A 106 -1.51 0.72 2.17
C VAL A 106 -2.55 -0.24 2.72
N LEU A 107 -2.31 -1.54 2.54
CA LEU A 107 -3.10 -2.63 3.12
C LEU A 107 -2.64 -2.88 4.55
N TYR A 108 -3.55 -2.85 5.52
CA TYR A 108 -3.19 -3.01 6.93
C TYR A 108 -4.23 -3.75 7.78
N GLY A 109 -5.25 -4.33 7.17
CA GLY A 109 -6.17 -5.21 7.89
C GLY A 109 -6.91 -6.15 6.95
N VAL A 110 -7.49 -7.20 7.55
CA VAL A 110 -8.33 -8.19 6.88
C VAL A 110 -9.39 -8.68 7.87
N ARG A 111 -10.60 -8.95 7.36
CA ARG A 111 -11.69 -9.51 8.14
C ARG A 111 -12.55 -10.45 7.30
N GLY A 112 -13.33 -11.30 7.97
CA GLY A 112 -14.17 -12.30 7.31
C GLY A 112 -13.34 -13.44 6.70
N SER A 113 -13.93 -14.17 5.75
CA SER A 113 -13.31 -15.35 5.15
C SER A 113 -13.81 -15.59 3.72
N GLY A 114 -12.99 -16.24 2.89
CA GLY A 114 -13.38 -16.60 1.51
C GLY A 114 -13.77 -15.38 0.66
N ASN A 115 -14.76 -15.54 -0.22
CA ASN A 115 -15.16 -14.50 -1.17
C ASN A 115 -15.87 -13.29 -0.53
N SER A 116 -16.35 -13.42 0.71
CA SER A 116 -16.95 -12.31 1.46
C SER A 116 -15.95 -11.58 2.36
N ALA A 117 -14.67 -11.98 2.35
CA ALA A 117 -13.67 -11.28 3.11
C ALA A 117 -13.47 -9.85 2.59
N GLU A 118 -13.01 -8.99 3.48
CA GLU A 118 -12.70 -7.60 3.19
C GLU A 118 -11.29 -7.26 3.67
N VAL A 119 -10.67 -6.29 3.02
CA VAL A 119 -9.36 -5.76 3.37
C VAL A 119 -9.47 -4.31 3.78
N LEU A 120 -8.71 -3.92 4.80
CA LEU A 120 -8.67 -2.56 5.30
C LEU A 120 -7.53 -1.80 4.66
N ILE A 121 -7.86 -0.67 4.03
CA ILE A 121 -6.97 0.09 3.19
C ILE A 121 -6.86 1.54 3.67
N HIS A 122 -5.65 2.07 3.65
CA HIS A 122 -5.40 3.51 3.62
C HIS A 122 -5.21 3.92 2.16
N ASP A 123 -6.23 4.57 1.61
CA ASP A 123 -6.18 5.20 0.30
C ASP A 123 -5.68 6.65 0.45
N PRO A 124 -4.48 7.00 -0.06
CA PRO A 124 -3.96 8.35 0.03
C PRO A 124 -4.82 9.42 -0.64
N ALA A 125 -5.68 9.04 -1.59
CA ALA A 125 -6.53 9.96 -2.34
C ALA A 125 -7.75 10.44 -1.53
N THR A 126 -8.21 9.68 -0.53
CA THR A 126 -9.41 10.01 0.26
C THR A 126 -9.28 11.38 0.93
N GLY A 127 -8.09 11.73 1.43
CA GLY A 127 -7.82 13.03 2.06
C GLY A 127 -7.77 14.22 1.11
N MET A 128 -7.78 14.01 -0.22
CA MET A 128 -7.95 15.10 -1.19
C MET A 128 -9.41 15.56 -1.29
N SER A 129 -10.36 14.68 -0.94
CA SER A 129 -11.80 14.94 -1.06
C SER A 129 -12.50 15.15 0.28
N ILE A 130 -11.86 14.78 1.39
CA ILE A 130 -12.48 14.74 2.72
C ILE A 130 -11.47 15.21 3.78
N SER A 131 -11.90 16.08 4.71
CA SER A 131 -11.04 16.63 5.78
C SER A 131 -10.67 15.63 6.88
N ASN A 132 -11.43 14.54 7.04
CA ASN A 132 -11.15 13.45 7.97
C ASN A 132 -11.37 12.08 7.28
N PRO A 133 -10.41 11.63 6.47
CA PRO A 133 -10.52 10.38 5.74
C PRO A 133 -10.63 9.21 6.70
N LYS A 134 -11.65 8.37 6.50
CA LYS A 134 -11.88 7.16 7.29
C LYS A 134 -11.19 5.97 6.62
N PRO A 135 -10.78 4.96 7.40
CA PRO A 135 -10.40 3.66 6.88
C PRO A 135 -11.50 3.06 6.00
N ASP A 136 -11.13 2.55 4.84
CA ASP A 136 -12.08 1.92 3.91
C ASP A 136 -11.87 0.40 3.89
N TRP A 137 -12.94 -0.33 4.16
CA TRP A 137 -13.00 -1.78 3.96
C TRP A 137 -13.41 -2.06 2.52
N TRP A 138 -12.56 -2.76 1.77
CA TRP A 138 -12.81 -3.14 0.39
C TRP A 138 -13.09 -4.64 0.29
N PRO A 139 -14.06 -5.07 -0.53
CA PRO A 139 -14.23 -6.50 -0.82
C PRO A 139 -12.92 -7.09 -1.37
N ILE A 140 -12.46 -8.22 -0.81
CA ILE A 140 -11.19 -8.84 -1.20
C ILE A 140 -11.15 -9.13 -2.70
N GLY A 141 -12.27 -9.58 -3.28
CA GLY A 141 -12.36 -9.84 -4.72
C GLY A 141 -12.19 -8.58 -5.56
N TRP A 142 -12.69 -7.43 -5.10
CA TRP A 142 -12.50 -6.15 -5.80
C TRP A 142 -11.04 -5.70 -5.75
N PHE A 143 -10.41 -5.84 -4.58
CA PHE A 143 -8.99 -5.51 -4.34
C PHE A 143 -8.05 -6.42 -5.15
N ALA A 144 -8.23 -7.74 -5.03
CA ALA A 144 -7.39 -8.76 -5.62
C ALA A 144 -7.42 -8.74 -7.16
N ASN A 145 -8.58 -8.47 -7.76
CA ASN A 145 -8.74 -8.39 -9.21
C ASN A 145 -8.13 -7.12 -9.83
N ARG A 146 -7.70 -6.16 -9.01
CA ARG A 146 -7.07 -4.90 -9.42
C ARG A 146 -5.61 -4.80 -9.04
N LEU A 147 -5.03 -5.83 -8.42
CA LEU A 147 -3.60 -5.87 -8.12
C LEU A 147 -2.77 -5.71 -9.40
N ASN A 148 -1.72 -4.91 -9.33
CA ASN A 148 -0.80 -4.71 -10.43
C ASN A 148 0.04 -6.00 -10.63
N PRO A 149 -0.08 -6.70 -11.77
CA PRO A 149 0.49 -8.04 -11.97
C PRO A 149 1.98 -7.98 -12.35
N VAL A 150 2.75 -7.16 -11.64
CA VAL A 150 4.19 -7.00 -11.82
C VAL A 150 4.93 -7.44 -10.57
N SER A 151 6.21 -7.76 -10.73
CA SER A 151 7.09 -7.94 -9.58
C SER A 151 7.13 -6.66 -8.75
N TYR A 152 7.22 -6.79 -7.43
CA TYR A 152 7.36 -5.67 -6.49
C TYR A 152 6.11 -4.78 -6.31
N SER A 153 4.94 -5.22 -6.77
CA SER A 153 3.68 -4.49 -6.54
C SER A 153 3.15 -4.59 -5.11
N CYS A 154 3.65 -5.54 -4.30
CA CYS A 154 3.32 -5.67 -2.89
C CYS A 154 4.61 -5.65 -2.05
N GLN A 155 4.86 -4.54 -1.35
CA GLN A 155 6.14 -4.30 -0.64
C GLN A 155 5.94 -4.17 0.86
N HIS A 156 6.91 -4.67 1.62
CA HIS A 156 6.90 -4.67 3.09
C HIS A 156 8.32 -4.84 3.62
N TRP A 157 8.53 -4.62 4.92
CA TRP A 157 9.77 -5.03 5.59
C TRP A 157 9.72 -6.53 5.94
N PHE A 158 10.90 -7.11 6.12
CA PHE A 158 11.09 -8.40 6.76
C PHE A 158 11.73 -8.09 8.10
N ASP A 159 11.09 -8.48 9.21
CA ASP A 159 11.68 -8.39 10.55
C ASP A 159 12.39 -9.69 10.89
#